data_AF-A0A401HAF6-F1
#
_entry.id   AF-A0A401HAF6-F1
#
_cell.length_a   1.000
_cell.length_b   1.000
_cell.length_c   1.000
_cell.angle_alpha   90.00
_cell.angle_beta   90.00
_cell.angle_gamma   90.00
#
_symmetry.space_group_name_H-M   'P 1'
#
loop_
_entity.id
_entity.type
_entity.pdbx_description
1 polymer ?
#
loop_
_entity_poly.entity_id
_entity_poly.type
_entity_poly.pdbx_seq_one_letter_code
_entity_poly.pdbx_strand_id
1 'polypeptide(L)' 'MKGGFAKLSTYMRDAGRVFVLSFMILLVMALVMEARGYSDVAEEYGVYAYYFLVVGVILIALGSVRDSG' A
#
# COMPACT_ATOMS: atom_id res chain seq x y z
N MET A 1 12.90 -3.46 -28.12
CA MET A 1 11.82 -3.31 -27.10
C MET A 1 12.34 -3.31 -25.65
N LYS A 2 13.42 -2.56 -25.31
CA LYS A 2 13.98 -2.57 -23.93
C LYS A 2 13.38 -1.49 -23.00
N GLY A 3 12.78 -0.43 -23.53
CA GLY A 3 12.29 0.71 -22.72
C GLY A 3 10.94 0.52 -22.03
N GLY A 4 10.03 -0.30 -22.58
CA GLY A 4 8.67 -0.44 -22.03
C GLY A 4 8.64 -1.06 -20.64
N PHE A 5 9.48 -2.06 -20.39
CA PHE A 5 9.50 -2.78 -19.13
C PHE A 5 10.16 -2.00 -17.98
N ALA A 6 11.19 -1.21 -18.26
CA ALA A 6 11.81 -0.34 -17.25
C ALA A 6 10.83 0.76 -16.80
N LYS A 7 9.99 1.25 -17.70
CA LYS A 7 8.94 2.22 -17.34
C LYS A 7 7.85 1.57 -16.47
N LEU A 8 7.51 0.31 -16.77
CA LEU A 8 6.52 -0.44 -15.99
C LEU A 8 7.01 -0.74 -14.56
N SER A 9 8.27 -1.16 -14.38
CA SER A 9 8.83 -1.43 -13.04
C SER A 9 8.84 -0.18 -12.17
N THR A 10 9.24 0.97 -12.72
CA THR A 10 9.18 2.26 -12.02
C THR A 10 7.75 2.63 -11.64
N TYR A 11 6.81 2.49 -12.58
CA TYR A 11 5.40 2.77 -12.30
C TYR A 11 4.83 1.90 -11.18
N MET A 12 5.14 0.59 -11.16
CA MET A 12 4.71 -0.31 -10.10
C MET A 12 5.28 0.08 -8.74
N ARG A 13 6.55 0.50 -8.67
CA ARG A 13 7.17 0.99 -7.43
C ARG A 13 6.53 2.28 -6.95
N ASP A 14 6.26 3.23 -7.84
CA ASP A 14 5.61 4.49 -7.51
C ASP A 14 4.18 4.27 -7.01
N ALA A 15 3.41 3.47 -7.73
CA ALA A 15 2.06 3.08 -7.31
C ALA A 15 2.10 2.38 -5.94
N GLY A 16 2.98 1.40 -5.75
CA GLY A 16 3.09 0.69 -4.49
C GLY A 16 3.47 1.59 -3.31
N ARG A 17 4.31 2.61 -3.52
CA ARG A 17 4.60 3.64 -2.51
C ARG A 17 3.36 4.42 -2.09
N VAL A 18 2.50 4.79 -3.05
CA VAL A 18 1.22 5.46 -2.76
C VAL A 18 0.31 4.55 -1.93
N PHE A 19 0.21 3.26 -2.28
CA PHE A 19 -0.58 2.29 -1.51
C PHE A 19 -0.09 2.14 -0.06
N VAL A 20 1.22 2.08 0.16
CA VAL A 20 1.80 2.02 1.51
C VAL A 20 1.54 3.31 2.29
N LEU A 21 1.57 4.47 1.63
CA LEU A 21 1.22 5.74 2.28
C LEU A 21 -0.27 5.79 2.66
N SER A 22 -1.16 5.35 1.78
CA SER A 22 -2.60 5.23 2.08
C SER A 22 -2.87 4.27 3.22
N PHE A 23 -2.14 3.14 3.31
CA PHE A 23 -2.19 2.24 4.46
C PHE A 23 -1.88 2.97 5.78
N MET A 24 -0.82 3.77 5.82
CA MET A 24 -0.47 4.52 7.04
C MET A 24 -1.56 5.51 7.44
N ILE A 25 -2.18 6.19 6.46
CA ILE A 25 -3.31 7.10 6.71
C ILE A 25 -4.50 6.33 7.29
N LEU A 26 -4.83 5.16 6.74
CA LEU A 26 -5.92 4.32 7.24
C LEU A 26 -5.66 3.83 8.66
N LEU A 27 -4.42 3.48 9.01
CA LEU A 27 -4.06 3.13 10.39
C LEU A 27 -4.25 4.28 11.38
N VAL A 28 -3.86 5.50 10.98
CA VAL A 28 -4.09 6.69 11.82
C VAL A 28 -5.59 6.91 12.01
N MET A 29 -6.40 6.74 10.97
CA MET A 29 -7.85 6.84 11.07
C MET A 29 -8.45 5.75 11.98
N ALA A 30 -8.03 4.50 11.83
CA ALA A 30 -8.45 3.40 12.71
C ALA A 30 -8.15 3.73 14.18
N LEU A 31 -6.94 4.22 14.46
CA LEU A 31 -6.54 4.61 15.81
C LEU A 31 -7.41 5.75 16.36
N VAL A 32 -7.72 6.77 15.55
CA VAL A 32 -8.58 7.89 15.96
C VAL A 32 -10.01 7.43 16.23
N MET A 33 -10.55 6.51 15.43
CA MET A 33 -11.89 5.95 15.63
C MET A 33 -11.96 5.10 16.89
N GLU A 34 -10.95 4.25 17.12
CA GLU A 34 -10.83 3.43 18.33
C GLU A 34 -10.75 4.31 19.58
N ALA A 35 -9.93 5.37 19.55
CA ALA A 35 -9.80 6.32 20.66
C ALA A 35 -11.11 7.07 20.98
N ARG A 36 -12.04 7.16 20.03
CA ARG A 36 -13.37 7.75 20.21
C ARG A 36 -14.44 6.73 20.61
N GLY A 37 -14.08 5.46 20.75
CA GLY A 37 -14.99 4.36 21.12
C GLY A 37 -15.81 3.81 19.94
N TYR A 38 -15.42 4.11 18.69
CA TYR A 38 -16.06 3.56 17.48
C TYR A 38 -15.35 2.29 17.02
N SER A 39 -15.34 1.25 17.84
CA SER A 39 -14.52 0.05 17.60
C SER A 39 -14.89 -0.71 16.31
N ASP A 40 -16.18 -0.83 15.98
CA ASP A 40 -16.63 -1.49 14.74
C ASP A 40 -16.05 -0.78 13.50
N VAL A 41 -16.04 0.56 13.53
CA VAL A 41 -15.51 1.38 12.44
C VAL A 41 -13.98 1.27 12.39
N ALA A 42 -13.31 1.32 13.54
CA ALA A 42 -11.86 1.17 13.62
C ALA A 42 -11.37 -0.18 13.07
N GLU A 43 -12.10 -1.26 13.36
CA GLU A 43 -11.83 -2.59 12.81
C GLU A 43 -11.95 -2.58 11.28
N GLU A 44 -13.01 -1.97 10.74
CA GLU A 44 -13.21 -1.85 9.29
C GLU A 44 -12.05 -1.09 8.61
N TYR A 45 -11.61 0.04 9.20
CA TYR A 45 -10.44 0.77 8.74
C TYR A 45 -9.16 -0.08 8.82
N GLY A 46 -9.01 -0.92 9.85
CA GLY A 46 -7.90 -1.86 9.98
C GLY A 46 -7.87 -2.91 8.86
N VAL A 47 -9.03 -3.45 8.49
CA VAL A 47 -9.16 -4.39 7.37
C VAL A 47 -8.80 -3.72 6.05
N TYR A 48 -9.29 -2.50 5.80
CA TYR A 48 -8.90 -1.74 4.61
C TYR A 48 -7.40 -1.43 4.60
N ALA A 49 -6.83 -1.03 5.73
CA ALA A 49 -5.40 -0.78 5.87
C ALA A 49 -4.60 -2.03 5.45
N TYR A 50 -4.97 -3.20 5.95
CA TYR A 50 -4.33 -4.47 5.56
C TYR A 50 -4.32 -4.69 4.05
N TYR A 51 -5.46 -4.50 3.37
CA TYR A 51 -5.51 -4.66 1.91
C TYR A 51 -4.60 -3.69 1.16
N PHE A 52 -4.56 -2.42 1.58
CA PHE A 52 -3.67 -1.42 0.99
C PHE A 52 -2.19 -1.77 1.18
N LEU A 53 -1.81 -2.27 2.36
CA LEU A 53 -0.45 -2.72 2.62
C LEU A 53 -0.06 -3.87 1.71
N VAL A 54 -0.90 -4.91 1.63
CA VAL A 54 -0.63 -6.09 0.81
C VAL A 54 -0.46 -5.72 -0.66
N VAL A 55 -1.37 -4.92 -1.21
CA VAL A 55 -1.28 -4.44 -2.60
C VAL A 55 -0.01 -3.61 -2.81
N GLY A 56 0.30 -2.69 -1.90
CA GLY A 56 1.48 -1.84 -1.98
C GLY A 56 2.79 -2.64 -1.98
N VAL A 57 2.91 -3.62 -1.08
CA VAL A 57 4.08 -4.50 -0.99
C VAL A 57 4.22 -5.37 -2.23
N ILE A 58 3.13 -5.94 -2.75
CA ILE A 58 3.16 -6.75 -3.97
C ILE A 58 3.64 -5.90 -5.17
N LEU A 59 3.11 -4.68 -5.33
CA LEU A 59 3.51 -3.78 -6.41
C LEU A 59 4.99 -3.40 -6.32
N ILE A 60 5.48 -3.08 -5.13
CA ILE A 60 6.90 -2.77 -4.91
C ILE A 60 7.76 -4.00 -5.22
N ALA A 61 7.39 -5.18 -4.71
CA ALA A 61 8.13 -6.41 -4.94
C ALA A 61 8.24 -6.75 -6.44
N LEU A 62 7.12 -6.71 -7.17
CA LEU A 62 7.11 -6.94 -8.62
C LEU A 62 7.96 -5.92 -9.38
N GLY A 63 7.94 -4.66 -8.95
CA GLY A 63 8.79 -3.62 -9.54
C GLY A 63 10.27 -3.79 -9.20
N SER A 64 10.62 -4.37 -8.05
CA SER A 64 12.00 -4.54 -7.57
C SER A 64 12.69 -5.82 -8.03
N VAL A 65 11.95 -6.91 -8.29
CA VAL A 65 12.50 -8.19 -8.78
C VAL A 65 13.29 -8.03 -10.07
N ARG A 66 12.94 -7.04 -10.91
CA ARG A 66 13.59 -6.80 -12.20
C ARG A 66 14.83 -5.92 -12.15
N ASP A 67 14.99 -5.11 -11.11
CA ASP A 67 16.19 -4.27 -10.91
C ASP A 67 17.38 -5.09 -10.38
N SER A 68 17.13 -6.31 -9.90
CA SER A 68 18.12 -7.16 -9.21
C SER A 68 18.72 -8.27 -10.10
N GLY A 69 18.41 -8.30 -11.40
CA GLY A 69 18.83 -9.35 -12.35
C GLY A 69 19.33 -8.83 -13.68
#